data_AF-A0A254Q9W7-F1
#
_entry.id   AF-A0A254Q9W7-F1
#
_cell.length_a   1.000
_cell.length_b   1.000
_cell.length_c   1.000
_cell.angle_alpha   90.00
_cell.angle_beta   90.00
_cell.angle_gamma   90.00
#
_symmetry.space_group_name_H-M   'P 1'
#
loop_
_entity.id
_entity.type
_entity.pdbx_description
1 polymer ?
#
loop_
_entity_poly.entity_id
_entity_poly.type
_entity_poly.pdbx_seq_one_letter_code
_entity_poly.pdbx_strand_id
1 'polypeptide(L)'
;ASGNYTFALINGTLRITPATLTVTTDASSKVYGAALPVFTGSMSGLVAGGTTPTASYSSTATSASNVGDYSINANLTADTNYSVSVVAGQLTVTKATLTATANDASKVFGTTNPALSVSLVGFVNGDTASTTAGLTASTANSTATTSTPVGTSAITVAAGTANNYNITPVAGVLTITSVPVVIPVQAKVPVAPFNNQYQGIIILEATSPQDYSKEAVSGGGVSRDDNNLALLTLPKIKFNSLDDKEKAL
;
A
#
# COMPACT_ATOMS: atom_id res chain seq x y z
N ALA A 1 51.34 -21.53 -89.39
CA ALA A 1 51.91 -20.74 -88.27
C ALA A 1 52.52 -19.45 -88.82
N SER A 2 51.88 -18.31 -88.64
CA SER A 2 52.46 -16.98 -88.91
C SER A 2 53.05 -16.45 -87.60
N GLY A 3 54.34 -16.70 -87.40
CA GLY A 3 55.06 -16.39 -86.17
C GLY A 3 55.55 -14.94 -86.09
N ASN A 4 54.65 -13.98 -85.88
CA ASN A 4 55.01 -12.56 -85.70
C ASN A 4 54.33 -11.87 -84.50
N TYR A 5 53.70 -12.59 -83.57
CA TYR A 5 53.08 -11.98 -82.38
C TYR A 5 53.53 -12.66 -81.09
N THR A 6 54.11 -11.87 -80.19
CA THR A 6 54.33 -12.22 -78.78
C THR A 6 53.26 -11.53 -77.94
N PHE A 7 52.47 -12.33 -77.22
CA PHE A 7 51.49 -11.82 -76.26
C PHE A 7 52.14 -11.78 -74.88
N ALA A 8 52.26 -10.60 -74.28
CA ALA A 8 52.63 -10.45 -72.89
C ALA A 8 51.34 -10.28 -72.07
N LEU A 9 51.05 -11.24 -71.18
CA LEU A 9 49.94 -11.13 -70.26
C LEU A 9 50.39 -10.33 -69.04
N ILE A 10 49.79 -9.16 -68.83
CA ILE A 10 50.00 -8.36 -67.62
C ILE A 10 48.92 -8.75 -66.62
N ASN A 11 49.32 -9.19 -65.43
CA ASN A 11 48.39 -9.48 -64.36
C ASN A 11 47.84 -8.16 -63.78
N GLY A 12 46.52 -8.01 -63.78
CA GLY A 12 45.83 -6.96 -63.03
C GLY A 12 45.62 -7.35 -61.57
N THR A 13 45.45 -6.36 -60.69
CA THR A 13 45.08 -6.57 -59.28
C THR A 13 43.59 -6.27 -59.07
N LEU A 14 42.85 -7.19 -58.46
CA LEU A 14 41.49 -6.97 -57.98
C LEU A 14 41.53 -6.55 -56.50
N ARG A 15 40.88 -5.44 -56.16
CA ARG A 15 40.69 -5.00 -54.78
C ARG A 15 39.21 -5.10 -54.40
N ILE A 16 38.90 -5.86 -53.36
CA ILE A 16 37.56 -5.95 -52.79
C ILE A 16 37.50 -5.03 -51.57
N THR A 17 36.48 -4.16 -51.53
CA THR A 17 36.20 -3.30 -50.38
C THR A 17 35.12 -3.94 -49.51
N PRO A 18 35.24 -3.90 -48.17
CA PRO A 18 34.19 -4.40 -47.28
C PRO A 18 32.83 -3.75 -47.57
N ALA A 19 31.75 -4.53 -47.51
CA ALA A 19 30.39 -4.03 -47.63
C ALA A 19 29.94 -3.33 -46.34
N THR A 20 28.98 -2.41 -46.40
CA THR A 20 28.44 -1.78 -45.18
C THR A 20 27.41 -2.70 -44.54
N LEU A 21 27.56 -2.98 -43.25
CA LEU A 21 26.57 -3.67 -42.43
C LEU A 21 26.06 -2.73 -41.35
N THR A 22 24.75 -2.53 -41.25
CA THR A 22 24.12 -1.76 -40.18
C THR A 22 23.40 -2.68 -39.22
N VAL A 23 23.72 -2.55 -37.94
CA VAL A 23 23.08 -3.30 -36.85
C VAL A 23 22.28 -2.32 -36.01
N THR A 24 20.97 -2.50 -35.94
CA THR A 24 20.07 -1.65 -35.16
C THR A 24 19.51 -2.44 -34.01
N THR A 25 19.69 -1.93 -32.79
CA THR A 25 19.17 -2.57 -31.58
C THR A 25 17.80 -1.98 -31.24
N ASP A 26 16.85 -2.84 -30.88
CA ASP A 26 15.50 -2.41 -30.55
C ASP A 26 15.46 -1.75 -29.16
N ALA A 27 14.52 -0.83 -28.96
CA ALA A 27 14.23 -0.30 -27.64
C ALA A 27 13.45 -1.31 -26.80
N SER A 28 13.64 -1.25 -25.48
CA SER A 28 12.95 -2.11 -24.53
C SER A 28 12.66 -1.37 -23.24
N SER A 29 11.80 -1.93 -22.39
CA SER A 29 11.53 -1.39 -21.06
C SER A 29 11.48 -2.48 -20.00
N LYS A 30 11.64 -2.06 -18.74
CA LYS A 30 11.40 -2.89 -17.56
C LYS A 30 10.92 -2.02 -16.40
N VAL A 31 10.27 -2.65 -15.43
CA VAL A 31 9.98 -2.01 -14.15
C VAL A 31 11.20 -2.16 -13.22
N TYR A 32 11.42 -1.19 -12.34
CA TYR A 32 12.43 -1.28 -11.28
C TYR A 32 12.24 -2.58 -10.46
N GLY A 33 13.32 -3.32 -10.25
CA GLY A 33 13.30 -4.64 -9.58
C GLY A 33 12.87 -5.83 -10.43
N ALA A 34 12.34 -5.62 -11.64
CA ALA A 34 12.11 -6.72 -12.57
C ALA A 34 13.44 -7.24 -13.16
N ALA A 35 13.43 -8.45 -13.73
CA ALA A 35 14.55 -8.96 -14.52
C ALA A 35 14.76 -8.12 -15.80
N LEU A 36 15.96 -8.22 -16.39
CA LEU A 36 16.20 -7.64 -17.71
C LEU A 36 15.38 -8.41 -18.77
N PRO A 37 14.78 -7.70 -19.74
CA PRO A 37 14.15 -8.35 -20.89
C PRO A 37 15.22 -8.97 -21.81
N VAL A 38 14.80 -9.87 -22.70
CA VAL A 38 15.65 -10.32 -23.80
C VAL A 38 15.75 -9.18 -24.81
N PHE A 39 16.97 -8.74 -25.10
CA PHE A 39 17.22 -7.69 -26.07
C PHE A 39 17.28 -8.24 -27.49
N THR A 40 16.70 -7.51 -28.44
CA THR A 40 16.64 -7.87 -29.86
C THR A 40 17.15 -6.74 -30.73
N GLY A 41 17.35 -7.04 -32.00
CA GLY A 41 17.69 -6.07 -33.01
C GLY A 41 17.64 -6.66 -34.41
N SER A 42 18.03 -5.87 -35.39
CA SER A 42 18.02 -6.21 -36.80
C SER A 42 19.35 -5.86 -37.47
N MET A 43 19.61 -6.51 -38.60
CA MET A 43 20.78 -6.25 -39.44
C MET A 43 20.34 -5.95 -40.87
N SER A 44 20.96 -4.96 -41.50
CA SER A 44 20.75 -4.62 -42.90
C SER A 44 22.08 -4.43 -43.63
N GLY A 45 22.10 -4.64 -44.95
CA GLY A 45 23.32 -4.59 -45.77
C GLY A 45 24.05 -5.92 -45.94
N LEU A 46 23.44 -7.05 -45.58
CA LEU A 46 24.01 -8.37 -45.85
C LEU A 46 24.08 -8.65 -47.36
N VAL A 47 25.24 -9.13 -47.80
CA VAL A 47 25.49 -9.55 -49.18
C VAL A 47 25.21 -11.04 -49.33
N ALA A 48 24.45 -11.41 -50.37
CA ALA A 48 24.08 -12.80 -50.64
C ALA A 48 25.32 -13.68 -50.90
N GLY A 49 25.32 -14.90 -50.34
CA GLY A 49 26.39 -15.88 -50.52
C GLY A 49 27.57 -15.75 -49.53
N GLY A 50 27.56 -14.76 -48.63
CA GLY A 50 28.51 -14.65 -47.52
C GLY A 50 28.03 -15.34 -46.23
N THR A 51 28.92 -15.47 -45.25
CA THR A 51 28.55 -15.86 -43.87
C THR A 51 27.72 -14.77 -43.21
N THR A 52 26.58 -15.13 -42.61
CA THR A 52 25.75 -14.20 -41.83
C THR A 52 26.41 -13.94 -40.47
N PRO A 53 26.76 -12.68 -40.13
CA PRO A 53 27.28 -12.35 -38.82
C PRO A 53 26.25 -12.63 -37.73
N THR A 54 26.70 -13.00 -36.53
CA THR A 54 25.86 -13.10 -35.34
C THR A 54 26.02 -11.87 -34.47
N ALA A 55 24.92 -11.35 -33.93
CA ALA A 55 24.91 -10.26 -32.96
C ALA A 55 24.39 -10.73 -31.60
N SER A 56 24.97 -10.21 -30.54
CA SER A 56 24.43 -10.28 -29.18
C SER A 56 24.12 -8.88 -28.68
N TYR A 57 23.09 -8.74 -27.85
CA TYR A 57 22.63 -7.43 -27.37
C TYR A 57 22.71 -7.40 -25.85
N SER A 58 23.28 -6.33 -25.31
CA SER A 58 23.52 -6.21 -23.86
C SER A 58 23.40 -4.77 -23.38
N SER A 59 22.98 -4.60 -22.13
CA SER A 59 23.01 -3.33 -21.42
C SER A 59 23.87 -3.46 -20.16
N THR A 60 24.43 -2.34 -19.68
CA THR A 60 25.09 -2.28 -18.37
C THR A 60 24.09 -2.23 -17.21
N ALA A 61 22.79 -2.04 -17.51
CA ALA A 61 21.75 -2.11 -16.50
C ALA A 61 21.66 -3.51 -15.87
N THR A 62 21.20 -3.56 -14.63
CA THR A 62 20.89 -4.78 -13.89
C THR A 62 19.42 -4.79 -13.49
N SER A 63 18.95 -5.87 -12.86
CA SER A 63 17.60 -5.90 -12.27
C SER A 63 17.38 -4.80 -11.22
N ALA A 64 18.45 -4.41 -10.52
CA ALA A 64 18.47 -3.39 -9.47
C ALA A 64 18.85 -1.97 -9.97
N SER A 65 19.08 -1.78 -11.26
CA SER A 65 19.34 -0.45 -11.82
C SER A 65 18.17 0.49 -11.54
N ASN A 66 18.49 1.71 -11.10
CA ASN A 66 17.52 2.77 -10.80
C ASN A 66 16.66 3.15 -12.01
N VAL A 67 15.58 3.88 -11.76
CA VAL A 67 14.74 4.46 -12.81
C VAL A 67 15.55 5.42 -13.67
N GLY A 68 15.40 5.28 -14.99
CA GLY A 68 16.15 6.04 -15.98
C GLY A 68 16.35 5.26 -17.27
N ASP A 69 17.16 5.83 -18.17
CA ASP A 69 17.45 5.26 -19.48
C ASP A 69 18.88 4.71 -19.56
N TYR A 70 19.01 3.55 -20.19
CA TYR A 70 20.27 2.82 -20.34
C TYR A 70 20.48 2.42 -21.80
N SER A 71 21.72 2.48 -22.29
CA SER A 71 22.03 2.03 -23.66
C SER A 71 21.92 0.51 -23.75
N ILE A 72 21.39 0.02 -24.87
CA ILE A 72 21.47 -1.38 -25.30
C ILE A 72 22.40 -1.42 -26.51
N ASN A 73 23.53 -2.08 -26.35
CA ASN A 73 24.58 -2.14 -27.37
C ASN A 73 24.56 -3.51 -28.04
N ALA A 74 24.72 -3.51 -29.37
CA ALA A 74 25.00 -4.73 -30.12
C ALA A 74 26.51 -5.02 -30.09
N ASN A 75 26.85 -6.28 -29.87
CA ASN A 75 28.21 -6.80 -29.92
C ASN A 75 28.26 -7.88 -31.02
N LEU A 76 29.16 -7.67 -31.98
CA LEU A 76 29.41 -8.58 -33.08
C LEU A 76 30.88 -8.94 -33.10
N THR A 77 31.19 -10.18 -33.46
CA THR A 77 32.56 -10.55 -33.82
C THR A 77 32.91 -9.82 -35.11
N ALA A 78 34.05 -9.12 -35.14
CA ALA A 78 34.48 -8.38 -36.31
C ALA A 78 34.57 -9.31 -37.54
N ASP A 79 33.82 -8.98 -38.60
CA ASP A 79 33.89 -9.65 -39.90
C ASP A 79 34.72 -8.77 -40.84
N THR A 80 35.80 -9.31 -41.41
CA THR A 80 36.67 -8.59 -42.33
C THR A 80 35.99 -8.22 -43.65
N ASN A 81 34.85 -8.85 -43.96
CA ASN A 81 34.05 -8.58 -45.14
C ASN A 81 33.11 -7.38 -44.99
N TYR A 82 32.89 -6.90 -43.76
CA TYR A 82 31.95 -5.81 -43.49
C TYR A 82 32.59 -4.65 -42.71
N SER A 83 32.24 -3.43 -43.12
CA SER A 83 32.37 -2.24 -42.29
C SER A 83 31.08 -2.10 -41.46
N VAL A 84 31.18 -2.32 -40.15
CA VAL A 84 30.02 -2.41 -39.25
C VAL A 84 29.68 -1.04 -38.66
N SER A 85 28.41 -0.64 -38.80
CA SER A 85 27.81 0.50 -38.12
C SER A 85 26.76 0.01 -37.13
N VAL A 86 26.86 0.45 -35.87
CA VAL A 86 25.93 0.05 -34.79
C VAL A 86 25.07 1.24 -34.39
N VAL A 87 23.77 1.03 -34.40
CA VAL A 87 22.76 1.93 -33.83
C VAL A 87 22.26 1.31 -32.52
N ALA A 88 22.59 1.97 -31.41
CA ALA A 88 22.21 1.51 -30.08
C ALA A 88 20.70 1.69 -29.83
N GLY A 89 20.15 0.76 -29.05
CA GLY A 89 18.78 0.80 -28.54
C GLY A 89 18.76 1.42 -27.15
N GLN A 90 17.57 1.67 -26.62
CA GLN A 90 17.38 2.22 -25.27
C GLN A 90 16.57 1.24 -24.42
N LEU A 91 17.08 0.96 -23.21
CA LEU A 91 16.32 0.34 -22.14
C LEU A 91 15.81 1.44 -21.20
N THR A 92 14.49 1.58 -21.10
CA THR A 92 13.86 2.47 -20.12
C THR A 92 13.45 1.67 -18.88
N VAL A 93 13.97 2.05 -17.72
CA VAL A 93 13.57 1.52 -16.42
C VAL A 93 12.51 2.43 -15.81
N THR A 94 11.29 1.91 -15.66
CA THR A 94 10.15 2.64 -15.08
C THR A 94 10.00 2.35 -13.58
N LYS A 95 9.31 3.25 -12.87
CA LYS A 95 9.08 3.12 -11.42
C LYS A 95 8.27 1.88 -11.08
N ALA A 96 8.66 1.20 -10.00
CA ALA A 96 7.84 0.17 -9.36
C ALA A 96 6.66 0.80 -8.61
N THR A 97 5.64 0.02 -8.28
CA THR A 97 4.52 0.52 -7.45
C THR A 97 4.82 0.29 -5.98
N LEU A 98 4.61 1.32 -5.15
CA LEU A 98 4.63 1.21 -3.70
C LEU A 98 3.28 1.68 -3.15
N THR A 99 2.57 0.83 -2.42
CA THR A 99 1.25 1.15 -1.88
C THR A 99 1.38 1.72 -0.49
N ALA A 100 0.80 2.91 -0.26
CA ALA A 100 0.75 3.58 1.03
C ALA A 100 -0.67 3.53 1.59
N THR A 101 -0.89 2.69 2.60
CA THR A 101 -2.21 2.45 3.19
C THR A 101 -2.31 3.15 4.54
N ALA A 102 -3.28 4.03 4.73
CA ALA A 102 -3.62 4.51 6.05
C ALA A 102 -4.18 3.36 6.88
N ASN A 103 -3.59 3.11 8.05
CA ASN A 103 -4.10 2.10 8.95
C ASN A 103 -5.40 2.57 9.59
N ASP A 104 -6.35 1.66 9.71
CA ASP A 104 -7.61 1.92 10.40
C ASP A 104 -7.35 2.31 11.86
N ALA A 105 -8.21 3.18 12.38
CA ALA A 105 -8.13 3.65 13.74
C ALA A 105 -9.52 3.81 14.35
N SER A 106 -9.57 4.03 15.66
CA SER A 106 -10.82 4.32 16.36
C SER A 106 -10.67 5.45 17.37
N LYS A 107 -11.76 6.18 17.61
CA LYS A 107 -11.87 7.18 18.68
C LYS A 107 -13.24 7.12 19.33
N VAL A 108 -13.34 7.65 20.54
CA VAL A 108 -14.64 7.88 21.19
C VAL A 108 -15.17 9.26 20.76
N PHE A 109 -16.48 9.38 20.60
CA PHE A 109 -17.14 10.66 20.39
C PHE A 109 -16.69 11.71 21.44
N GLY A 110 -16.50 12.96 21.02
CA GLY A 110 -15.99 14.04 21.89
C GLY A 110 -14.47 14.08 22.06
N THR A 111 -13.73 13.03 21.69
CA THR A 111 -12.24 13.02 21.82
C THR A 111 -11.54 13.52 20.55
N THR A 112 -10.25 13.85 20.62
CA THR A 112 -9.44 14.18 19.44
C THR A 112 -9.12 12.92 18.62
N ASN A 113 -8.68 13.08 17.37
CA ASN A 113 -8.22 11.94 16.59
C ASN A 113 -6.99 11.30 17.24
N PRO A 114 -6.85 9.97 17.20
CA PRO A 114 -5.62 9.29 17.64
C PRO A 114 -4.48 9.62 16.67
N ALA A 115 -3.26 9.21 17.03
CA ALA A 115 -2.16 9.20 16.08
C ALA A 115 -2.51 8.27 14.90
N LEU A 116 -2.53 8.83 13.70
CA LEU A 116 -2.79 8.09 12.46
C LEU A 116 -1.46 7.61 11.89
N SER A 117 -1.46 6.46 11.23
CA SER A 117 -0.25 5.85 10.70
C SER A 117 -0.46 5.33 9.28
N VAL A 118 0.65 5.16 8.55
CA VAL A 118 0.66 4.65 7.17
C VAL A 118 1.58 3.43 7.10
N SER A 119 1.11 2.38 6.43
CA SER A 119 1.89 1.19 6.10
C SER A 119 2.28 1.21 4.63
N LEU A 120 3.55 0.92 4.34
CA LEU A 120 4.08 0.84 2.98
C LEU A 120 4.31 -0.62 2.58
N VAL A 121 3.79 -1.03 1.42
CA VAL A 121 3.94 -2.38 0.86
C VAL A 121 4.31 -2.30 -0.61
N GLY A 122 5.18 -3.19 -1.09
CA GLY A 122 5.59 -3.27 -2.50
C GLY A 122 7.05 -2.92 -2.77
N PHE A 123 7.88 -2.84 -1.74
CA PHE A 123 9.33 -2.72 -1.93
C PHE A 123 9.89 -3.94 -2.70
N VAL A 124 10.85 -3.68 -3.58
CA VAL A 124 11.57 -4.68 -4.39
C VAL A 124 13.07 -4.55 -4.13
N ASN A 125 13.88 -5.49 -4.63
CA ASN A 125 15.35 -5.50 -4.45
C ASN A 125 15.83 -5.51 -2.98
N GLY A 126 14.97 -5.90 -2.03
CA GLY A 126 15.29 -5.82 -0.60
C GLY A 126 15.26 -4.40 -0.05
N ASP A 127 14.69 -3.44 -0.78
CA ASP A 127 14.49 -2.07 -0.31
C ASP A 127 13.59 -2.07 0.94
N THR A 128 13.82 -1.06 1.78
CA THR A 128 13.04 -0.78 2.99
C THR A 128 12.75 0.71 3.08
N ALA A 129 11.91 1.10 4.02
CA ALA A 129 11.63 2.52 4.26
C ALA A 129 12.89 3.33 4.65
N SER A 130 13.93 2.71 5.22
CA SER A 130 15.17 3.41 5.58
C SER A 130 16.21 3.45 4.46
N THR A 131 16.14 2.52 3.50
CA THR A 131 17.13 2.40 2.42
C THR A 131 16.65 2.97 1.08
N THR A 132 15.35 3.24 0.93
CA THR A 132 14.77 3.74 -0.32
C THR A 132 15.20 5.19 -0.59
N ALA A 133 15.97 5.40 -1.64
CA ALA A 133 16.43 6.72 -2.04
C ALA A 133 15.28 7.67 -2.43
N GLY A 134 15.32 8.89 -1.90
CA GLY A 134 14.32 9.92 -2.16
C GLY A 134 12.95 9.64 -1.52
N LEU A 135 12.86 8.65 -0.62
CA LEU A 135 11.63 8.37 0.11
C LEU A 135 11.33 9.51 1.08
N THR A 136 10.19 10.17 0.88
CA THR A 136 9.60 11.08 1.87
C THR A 136 8.39 10.43 2.53
N ALA A 137 8.13 10.79 3.78
CA ALA A 137 7.07 10.17 4.56
C ALA A 137 5.70 10.44 3.93
N SER A 138 4.92 9.37 3.74
CA SER A 138 3.48 9.51 3.46
C SER A 138 2.76 9.76 4.78
N THR A 139 1.78 10.66 4.78
CA THR A 139 1.06 11.05 6.00
C THR A 139 -0.42 10.67 5.91
N ALA A 140 -0.97 10.22 7.04
CA ALA A 140 -2.39 9.92 7.19
C ALA A 140 -3.10 11.09 7.86
N ASN A 141 -4.26 11.47 7.35
CA ASN A 141 -5.08 12.52 7.93
C ASN A 141 -6.56 12.13 7.92
N SER A 142 -7.33 12.62 8.90
CA SER A 142 -8.79 12.56 8.89
C SER A 142 -9.36 13.93 9.18
N THR A 143 -10.41 14.30 8.46
CA THR A 143 -11.16 15.55 8.70
C THR A 143 -12.11 15.45 9.89
N ALA A 144 -12.24 14.26 10.50
CA ALA A 144 -13.04 14.08 11.70
C ALA A 144 -12.52 14.96 12.85
N THR A 145 -13.46 15.55 13.59
CA THR A 145 -13.22 16.42 14.74
C THR A 145 -13.76 15.77 16.01
N THR A 146 -13.68 16.48 17.14
CA THR A 146 -14.33 16.07 18.40
C THR A 146 -15.85 16.03 18.28
N SER A 147 -16.45 16.85 17.39
CA SER A 147 -17.89 16.94 17.16
C SER A 147 -18.43 16.04 16.04
N THR A 148 -17.57 15.26 15.37
CA THR A 148 -18.04 14.33 14.33
C THR A 148 -18.88 13.22 14.96
N PRO A 149 -20.11 12.96 14.47
CA PRO A 149 -21.00 11.94 15.05
C PRO A 149 -20.41 10.53 15.05
N VAL A 150 -20.99 9.66 15.89
CA VAL A 150 -20.73 8.22 15.90
C VAL A 150 -20.95 7.64 14.50
N GLY A 151 -20.04 6.75 14.06
CA GLY A 151 -20.03 6.20 12.71
C GLY A 151 -18.62 6.02 12.19
N THR A 152 -18.42 6.24 10.89
CA THR A 152 -17.12 6.08 10.23
C THR A 152 -16.74 7.33 9.44
N SER A 153 -15.47 7.70 9.49
CA SER A 153 -14.86 8.75 8.68
C SER A 153 -13.67 8.21 7.92
N ALA A 154 -13.37 8.77 6.75
CA ALA A 154 -12.18 8.36 5.99
C ALA A 154 -10.89 8.83 6.67
N ILE A 155 -9.84 8.02 6.56
CA ILE A 155 -8.46 8.40 6.78
C ILE A 155 -7.78 8.44 5.41
N THR A 156 -7.47 9.63 4.92
CA THR A 156 -6.82 9.81 3.62
C THR A 156 -5.30 9.83 3.77
N VAL A 157 -4.60 9.39 2.71
CA VAL A 157 -3.15 9.41 2.64
C VAL A 157 -2.70 10.52 1.70
N ALA A 158 -1.85 11.41 2.19
CA ALA A 158 -1.00 12.23 1.32
C ALA A 158 0.26 11.43 1.01
N ALA A 159 0.38 10.99 -0.25
CA ALA A 159 1.52 10.21 -0.69
C ALA A 159 2.80 11.06 -0.65
N GLY A 160 3.89 10.46 -0.16
CA GLY A 160 5.22 11.01 -0.29
C GLY A 160 5.79 10.84 -1.70
N THR A 161 7.11 10.91 -1.81
CA THR A 161 7.87 10.74 -3.04
C THR A 161 8.84 9.58 -2.89
N ALA A 162 9.27 8.99 -4.00
CA ALA A 162 10.40 8.05 -4.06
C ALA A 162 11.02 8.07 -5.46
N ASN A 163 12.34 7.88 -5.56
CA ASN A 163 13.05 7.94 -6.84
C ASN A 163 12.66 6.78 -7.77
N ASN A 164 12.58 5.58 -7.22
CA ASN A 164 12.34 4.35 -7.98
C ASN A 164 10.90 3.82 -7.86
N TYR A 165 10.04 4.50 -7.11
CA TYR A 165 8.67 4.06 -6.87
C TYR A 165 7.64 5.15 -7.19
N ASN A 166 6.50 4.71 -7.72
CA ASN A 166 5.27 5.48 -7.76
C ASN A 166 4.44 5.11 -6.53
N ILE A 167 4.17 6.08 -5.65
CA ILE A 167 3.45 5.82 -4.40
C ILE A 167 1.95 5.95 -4.65
N THR A 168 1.20 4.86 -4.43
CA THR A 168 -0.25 4.81 -4.60
C THR A 168 -0.93 4.85 -3.23
N PRO A 169 -1.66 5.93 -2.90
CA PRO A 169 -2.36 6.05 -1.62
C PRO A 169 -3.61 5.18 -1.57
N VAL A 170 -3.86 4.58 -0.41
CA VAL A 170 -5.07 3.83 -0.09
C VAL A 170 -5.62 4.35 1.24
N ALA A 171 -6.89 4.73 1.24
CA ALA A 171 -7.56 5.26 2.43
C ALA A 171 -7.84 4.16 3.46
N GLY A 172 -7.78 4.53 4.73
CA GLY A 172 -8.26 3.73 5.85
C GLY A 172 -9.56 4.29 6.42
N VAL A 173 -10.03 3.70 7.51
CA VAL A 173 -11.28 4.04 8.18
C VAL A 173 -11.02 4.42 9.63
N LEU A 174 -11.54 5.58 10.03
CA LEU A 174 -11.63 6.01 11.42
C LEU A 174 -13.03 5.68 11.95
N THR A 175 -13.10 4.75 12.90
CA THR A 175 -14.35 4.37 13.57
C THR A 175 -14.58 5.26 14.81
N ILE A 176 -15.73 5.92 14.89
CA ILE A 176 -16.11 6.78 16.00
C ILE A 176 -17.17 6.05 16.83
N THR A 177 -16.82 5.66 18.06
CA THR A 177 -17.72 4.94 18.97
C THR A 177 -18.40 5.88 19.95
N SER A 178 -19.57 5.50 20.47
CA SER A 178 -20.26 6.24 21.52
C SER A 178 -19.46 6.25 22.83
N VAL A 179 -19.73 7.25 23.68
CA VAL A 179 -19.22 7.28 25.06
C VAL A 179 -19.92 6.17 25.87
N PRO A 180 -19.18 5.27 26.55
CA PRO A 180 -19.79 4.33 27.47
C PRO A 180 -20.34 5.06 28.69
N VAL A 181 -21.65 4.98 28.92
CA VAL A 181 -22.30 5.54 30.11
C VAL A 181 -22.39 4.45 31.19
N VAL A 182 -21.82 4.72 32.35
CA VAL A 182 -22.00 3.91 33.57
C VAL A 182 -22.96 4.65 34.48
N ILE A 183 -24.13 4.05 34.75
CA ILE A 183 -25.12 4.61 35.68
C ILE A 183 -24.91 3.95 37.05
N PRO A 184 -24.35 4.65 38.05
CA PRO A 184 -24.35 4.15 39.42
C PRO A 184 -25.80 4.10 39.94
N VAL A 185 -26.20 2.95 40.45
CA VAL A 185 -27.48 2.76 41.15
C VAL A 185 -27.19 2.58 42.64
N GLN A 186 -27.81 3.41 43.47
CA GLN A 186 -27.76 3.23 44.92
C GLN A 186 -29.07 2.56 45.37
N ALA A 187 -28.94 1.43 46.07
CA ALA A 187 -30.07 0.80 46.75
C ALA A 187 -30.29 1.51 48.08
N LYS A 188 -31.44 2.16 48.24
CA LYS A 188 -31.91 2.65 49.53
C LYS A 188 -32.84 1.60 50.14
N VAL A 189 -32.44 1.01 51.26
CA VAL A 189 -33.29 0.11 52.05
C VAL A 189 -33.97 0.95 53.14
N PRO A 190 -35.29 1.17 53.09
CA PRO A 190 -36.00 1.83 54.17
C PRO A 190 -35.98 0.90 55.40
N VAL A 191 -35.28 1.32 56.45
CA VAL A 191 -35.34 0.65 57.77
C VAL A 191 -36.43 1.33 58.58
N ALA A 192 -37.67 0.86 58.42
CA ALA A 192 -38.76 1.16 59.35
C ALA A 192 -39.15 -0.12 60.08
N PRO A 193 -38.99 -0.21 61.41
CA PRO A 193 -39.49 -1.35 62.16
C PRO A 193 -41.01 -1.28 62.24
N PHE A 194 -41.70 -2.09 61.45
CA PHE A 194 -43.10 -2.45 61.70
C PHE A 194 -43.18 -3.96 61.97
N ASN A 195 -43.47 -4.31 63.23
CA ASN A 195 -43.88 -5.66 63.65
C ASN A 195 -42.99 -6.85 63.19
N ASN A 196 -41.66 -6.72 63.31
CA ASN A 196 -40.69 -7.79 62.99
C ASN A 196 -40.73 -8.33 61.55
N GLN A 197 -41.38 -7.64 60.60
CA GLN A 197 -41.34 -7.96 59.18
C GLN A 197 -40.75 -6.80 58.39
N TYR A 198 -39.64 -7.05 57.68
CA TYR A 198 -39.01 -6.09 56.78
C TYR A 198 -39.75 -6.11 55.44
N GLN A 199 -40.86 -5.40 55.35
CA GLN A 199 -41.52 -5.10 54.08
C GLN A 199 -40.89 -3.82 53.51
N GLY A 200 -39.77 -3.96 52.80
CA GLY A 200 -39.06 -2.83 52.20
C GLY A 200 -39.17 -2.83 50.69
N ILE A 201 -39.67 -1.74 50.09
CA ILE A 201 -39.46 -1.46 48.66
C ILE A 201 -38.02 -0.95 48.54
N ILE A 202 -37.20 -1.62 47.73
CA ILE A 202 -35.88 -1.12 47.39
C ILE A 202 -36.04 -0.19 46.20
N ILE A 203 -35.78 1.09 46.47
CA ILE A 203 -35.75 2.14 45.47
C ILE A 203 -34.30 2.21 44.98
N LEU A 204 -34.11 2.01 43.67
CA LEU A 204 -32.85 2.23 43.00
C LEU A 204 -32.89 3.64 42.42
N GLU A 205 -32.17 4.55 43.07
CA GLU A 205 -32.03 5.93 42.57
C GLU A 205 -30.79 5.97 41.67
N ALA A 206 -30.97 6.40 40.41
CA ALA A 206 -29.86 6.71 39.52
C ALA A 206 -29.38 8.13 39.82
N THR A 207 -28.10 8.32 40.12
CA THR A 207 -27.55 9.63 40.56
C THR A 207 -27.04 10.52 39.42
N SER A 208 -27.52 10.35 38.19
CA SER A 208 -27.01 11.10 37.04
C SER A 208 -27.72 12.47 36.85
N PRO A 209 -27.01 13.57 36.52
CA PRO A 209 -27.58 14.91 36.32
C PRO A 209 -28.32 15.14 34.99
N GLN A 210 -28.54 14.10 34.21
CA GLN A 210 -29.22 14.16 32.91
C GLN A 210 -30.47 13.28 33.02
N ASP A 211 -31.59 13.76 32.48
CA ASP A 211 -32.98 13.27 32.63
C ASP A 211 -33.21 11.76 32.37
N TYR A 212 -32.64 10.88 33.18
CA TYR A 212 -32.96 9.45 33.17
C TYR A 212 -34.24 9.22 33.99
N SER A 213 -35.40 9.33 33.36
CA SER A 213 -36.66 8.88 33.97
C SER A 213 -36.73 7.34 33.93
N LYS A 214 -36.57 6.68 35.08
CA LYS A 214 -36.82 5.23 35.19
C LYS A 214 -37.62 4.91 36.44
N GLU A 215 -38.83 4.41 36.24
CA GLU A 215 -39.59 3.70 37.26
C GLU A 215 -39.00 2.28 37.41
N ALA A 216 -38.37 2.01 38.55
CA ALA A 216 -37.99 0.65 38.94
C ALA A 216 -39.17 0.02 39.71
N VAL A 217 -39.98 -0.80 39.06
CA VAL A 217 -41.01 -1.61 39.74
C VAL A 217 -40.34 -2.86 40.33
N SER A 218 -40.08 -2.88 41.63
CA SER A 218 -39.55 -4.07 42.32
C SER A 218 -40.71 -4.86 42.96
N GLY A 219 -40.90 -6.09 42.48
CA GLY A 219 -41.84 -7.07 43.03
C GLY A 219 -41.15 -8.35 43.52
N GLY A 220 -39.99 -8.22 44.18
CA GLY A 220 -39.19 -9.35 44.66
C GLY A 220 -39.37 -9.62 46.15
N GLY A 221 -39.61 -10.88 46.53
CA GLY A 221 -39.63 -11.32 47.93
C GLY A 221 -38.23 -11.35 48.55
N VAL A 222 -38.13 -11.02 49.84
CA VAL A 222 -36.87 -11.05 50.61
C VAL A 222 -36.73 -12.42 51.28
N SER A 223 -35.63 -13.13 51.03
CA SER A 223 -35.23 -14.33 51.80
C SER A 223 -34.02 -14.02 52.66
N ARG A 224 -33.97 -14.56 53.88
CA ARG A 224 -32.80 -14.48 54.77
C ARG A 224 -32.01 -15.78 54.69
N ASP A 225 -30.69 -15.68 54.71
CA ASP A 225 -29.83 -16.83 54.96
C ASP A 225 -29.71 -17.14 56.47
N ASP A 226 -29.07 -18.25 56.80
CA ASP A 226 -28.89 -18.73 58.19
C ASP A 226 -28.02 -17.79 59.05
N ASN A 227 -27.37 -16.80 58.43
CA ASN A 227 -26.57 -15.77 59.09
C ASN A 227 -27.32 -14.44 59.24
N ASN A 228 -28.64 -14.43 58.99
CA ASN A 228 -29.49 -13.25 59.08
C ASN A 228 -29.14 -12.14 58.06
N LEU A 229 -28.40 -12.48 56.99
CA LEU A 229 -28.15 -11.60 55.85
C LEU A 229 -29.33 -11.74 54.87
N ALA A 230 -29.91 -10.60 54.50
CA ALA A 230 -30.98 -10.58 53.50
C ALA A 230 -30.36 -10.72 52.11
N LEU A 231 -30.65 -11.82 51.41
CA LEU A 231 -30.27 -11.99 50.02
C LEU A 231 -31.43 -11.53 49.13
N LEU A 232 -31.28 -10.35 48.56
CA LEU A 232 -32.25 -9.78 47.64
C LEU A 232 -31.93 -10.21 46.21
N THR A 233 -32.81 -11.00 45.61
CA THR A 233 -32.74 -11.29 44.17
C THR A 233 -33.52 -10.21 43.42
N LEU A 234 -32.80 -9.29 42.77
CA LEU A 234 -33.41 -8.28 41.90
C LEU A 234 -33.70 -8.87 40.51
N PRO A 235 -34.87 -8.65 39.90
CA PRO A 235 -35.07 -8.94 38.49
C PRO A 235 -34.09 -8.11 37.64
N LYS A 236 -33.70 -8.64 36.48
CA LYS A 236 -32.84 -7.93 35.52
C LYS A 236 -33.44 -6.56 35.22
N ILE A 237 -32.72 -5.50 35.60
CA ILE A 237 -33.13 -4.12 35.32
C ILE A 237 -32.90 -3.86 33.83
N LYS A 238 -33.97 -3.62 33.07
CA LYS A 238 -33.85 -3.14 31.69
C LYS A 238 -33.69 -1.62 31.72
N PHE A 239 -32.52 -1.16 31.32
CA PHE A 239 -32.32 0.25 31.03
C PHE A 239 -32.84 0.50 29.60
N ASN A 240 -33.99 1.18 29.45
CA ASN A 240 -34.40 1.69 28.14
C ASN A 240 -33.30 2.63 27.61
N SER A 241 -32.95 2.48 26.33
CA SER A 241 -31.95 3.33 25.65
C SER A 241 -32.54 4.72 25.40
N LEU A 242 -31.68 5.74 25.34
CA LEU A 242 -32.06 7.08 24.91
C LEU A 242 -32.71 7.04 23.51
N ASP A 243 -33.70 7.90 23.33
CA ASP A 243 -34.29 8.26 22.06
C ASP A 243 -33.19 8.73 21.10
N ASP A 244 -33.25 8.35 19.83
CA ASP A 244 -32.16 8.58 18.86
C ASP A 244 -31.82 10.06 18.60
N LYS A 245 -32.59 11.01 19.17
CA LYS A 245 -32.31 12.45 19.11
C LYS A 245 -31.27 12.94 20.13
N GLU A 246 -31.00 12.19 21.20
CA GLU A 246 -30.04 12.61 22.25
C GLU A 246 -28.67 11.92 22.15
N LYS A 247 -28.49 10.99 21.20
CA LYS A 247 -27.17 10.42 20.86
C LYS A 247 -26.26 11.41 20.09
N ALA A 248 -26.72 12.64 19.86
CA ALA A 248 -26.09 13.61 18.97
C ALA A 248 -25.68 14.94 19.65
N LEU A 249 -25.66 15.02 20.99
CA LEU A 249 -25.04 16.15 21.71
C LEU A 249 -23.69 15.74 22.32
#